data_AF-A0A929ZG38-F1
#
_entry.id   AF-A0A929ZG38-F1
#
_cell.length_a   1.000
_cell.length_b   1.000
_cell.length_c   1.000
_cell.angle_alpha   90.00
_cell.angle_beta   90.00
_cell.angle_gamma   90.00
#
_symmetry.space_group_name_H-M   'P 1'
#
loop_
_entity.id
_entity.type
_entity.pdbx_description
1 polymer ?
#
loop_
_entity_poly.entity_id
_entity_poly.type
_entity_poly.pdbx_seq_one_letter_code
_entity_poly.pdbx_strand_id
1 'polypeptide(L)'
;MEQIAAIEKEIADWITMHLTIVILIGVGLVLTVVSRGVQLRLFPEMVRTVLGSRKGADGGISSFQAFAISLAARVGIGNVFGVAAALMFGGPGAIFWMWVVALVGMATAFFEATLAQIFKVKHSDGSFRGGPAYYIKRGMKNRVLANVFAVITVVTCGIVITSVQSNAIAGTLTSAFGEAAKEPLPGAGGFSAAQLTVAGLIFVFSAMVIFGGIRTVARVTEWMAPIMATIYVIMVAIVCLMNITQFGTVLGQIFTSAFSMDAT
;
A
#
# COMPACT_ATOMS: atom_id res chain seq x y z
N MET A 1 -18.15 21.05 14.95
CA MET A 1 -17.31 19.88 14.62
C MET A 1 -17.90 19.11 13.44
N GLU A 2 -19.18 18.70 13.49
CA GLU A 2 -19.81 17.95 12.39
C GLU A 2 -19.85 18.71 11.04
N GLN A 3 -20.17 20.01 11.05
CA GLN A 3 -20.16 20.82 9.82
C GLN A 3 -18.77 20.94 9.19
N ILE A 4 -17.71 21.00 10.01
CA ILE A 4 -16.32 21.04 9.51
C ILE A 4 -15.96 19.70 8.88
N ALA A 5 -16.31 18.58 9.54
CA ALA A 5 -16.07 17.24 9.01
C ALA A 5 -16.85 16.98 7.70
N ALA A 6 -18.07 17.52 7.57
CA ALA A 6 -18.85 17.42 6.35
C ALA A 6 -18.19 18.17 5.18
N ILE A 7 -17.73 19.40 5.42
CA ILE A 7 -17.01 20.21 4.41
C ILE A 7 -15.68 19.53 4.03
N GLU A 8 -14.93 19.02 5.01
CA GLU A 8 -13.70 18.27 4.77
C GLU A 8 -13.96 17.07 3.85
N LYS A 9 -14.99 16.28 4.16
CA LYS A 9 -15.37 15.13 3.36
C LYS A 9 -15.76 15.54 1.94
N GLU A 10 -16.58 16.58 1.78
CA GLU A 10 -17.01 17.05 0.46
C GLU A 10 -15.82 17.50 -0.41
N ILE A 11 -14.89 18.26 0.17
CA ILE A 11 -13.66 18.67 -0.51
C ILE A 11 -12.80 17.46 -0.87
N ALA A 12 -12.62 16.51 0.07
CA ALA A 12 -11.84 15.31 -0.16
C ALA A 12 -12.44 14.44 -1.27
N ASP A 13 -13.75 14.23 -1.26
CA ASP A 13 -14.48 13.48 -2.28
C ASP A 13 -14.37 14.16 -3.65
N TRP A 14 -14.50 15.50 -3.69
CA TRP A 14 -14.35 16.26 -4.92
C TRP A 14 -12.94 16.13 -5.51
N ILE A 15 -11.89 16.34 -4.70
CA ILE A 15 -10.49 16.20 -5.11
C ILE A 15 -10.21 14.77 -5.57
N THR A 16 -10.76 13.77 -4.88
CA THR A 16 -10.52 12.37 -5.22
C THR A 16 -11.18 12.03 -6.55
N MET A 17 -12.49 12.30 -6.69
CA MET A 17 -13.28 11.91 -7.85
C MET A 17 -12.92 12.68 -9.12
N HIS A 18 -12.70 13.99 -9.02
CA HIS A 18 -12.54 14.83 -10.22
C HIS A 18 -11.08 15.08 -10.60
N LEU A 19 -10.17 15.15 -9.61
CA LEU A 19 -8.79 15.52 -9.87
C LEU A 19 -7.87 14.30 -9.81
N THR A 20 -7.88 13.57 -8.70
CA THR A 20 -6.90 12.53 -8.42
C THR A 20 -7.06 11.33 -9.34
N ILE A 21 -8.28 10.79 -9.46
CA ILE A 21 -8.57 9.65 -10.32
C ILE A 21 -8.24 9.97 -11.79
N VAL A 22 -8.73 11.13 -12.27
CA VAL A 22 -8.54 11.56 -13.66
C VAL A 22 -7.06 11.76 -13.99
N ILE A 23 -6.29 12.41 -13.12
CA ILE A 23 -4.86 12.62 -13.34
C ILE A 23 -4.08 11.29 -13.28
N LEU A 24 -4.32 10.45 -12.27
CA LEU A 24 -3.56 9.20 -12.13
C LEU A 24 -3.80 8.25 -13.29
N ILE A 25 -5.07 8.06 -13.68
CA ILE A 25 -5.42 7.22 -14.82
C ILE A 25 -4.94 7.86 -16.12
N GLY A 26 -5.18 9.16 -16.31
CA GLY A 26 -4.77 9.88 -17.52
C GLY A 26 -3.26 9.84 -17.74
N VAL A 27 -2.46 10.14 -16.71
CA VAL A 27 -0.99 10.05 -16.79
C VAL A 27 -0.55 8.61 -17.04
N GLY A 28 -1.11 7.63 -16.34
CA GLY A 28 -0.76 6.23 -16.55
C GLY A 28 -1.08 5.73 -17.96
N LEU A 29 -2.20 6.17 -18.55
CA LEU A 29 -2.57 5.87 -19.93
C LEU A 29 -1.62 6.54 -20.93
N VAL A 30 -1.30 7.82 -20.73
CA VAL A 30 -0.33 8.54 -21.58
C VAL A 30 1.03 7.84 -21.52
N LEU A 31 1.53 7.52 -20.33
CA LEU A 31 2.80 6.80 -20.16
C LEU A 31 2.74 5.40 -20.79
N THR A 32 1.61 4.70 -20.68
CA THR A 32 1.39 3.41 -21.33
C THR A 32 1.51 3.53 -22.85
N VAL A 33 0.82 4.50 -23.47
CA VAL A 33 0.83 4.70 -24.93
C VAL A 33 2.21 5.14 -25.42
N VAL A 34 2.79 6.18 -24.81
CA VAL A 34 4.10 6.74 -25.19
C VAL A 34 5.22 5.71 -25.05
N SER A 35 5.16 4.87 -24.01
CA SER A 35 6.14 3.81 -23.79
C SER A 35 5.88 2.53 -24.61
N ARG A 36 4.84 2.51 -25.45
CA ARG A 36 4.39 1.36 -26.25
C ARG A 36 4.08 0.14 -25.39
N GLY A 37 3.35 0.35 -24.30
CA GLY A 37 2.93 -0.69 -23.37
C GLY A 37 4.10 -1.30 -22.59
N VAL A 38 4.95 -0.46 -21.98
CA VAL A 38 6.16 -0.91 -21.26
C VAL A 38 5.87 -2.00 -20.23
N GLN A 39 4.75 -1.91 -19.53
CA GLN A 39 4.32 -2.87 -18.52
C GLN A 39 4.01 -4.26 -19.09
N LEU A 40 3.60 -4.36 -20.36
CA LEU A 40 3.38 -5.63 -21.04
C LEU A 40 4.67 -6.13 -21.69
N ARG A 41 5.40 -5.23 -22.36
CA ARG A 41 6.63 -5.56 -23.10
C ARG A 41 7.78 -6.01 -22.19
N LEU A 42 7.95 -5.37 -21.03
CA LEU A 42 9.03 -5.67 -20.10
C LEU A 42 8.61 -6.65 -18.98
N PHE A 43 7.35 -7.10 -18.96
CA PHE A 43 6.90 -8.08 -17.97
C PHE A 43 7.73 -9.37 -17.98
N PRO A 44 8.02 -10.00 -19.14
CA PRO A 44 8.81 -11.23 -19.16
C PRO A 44 10.25 -11.00 -18.68
N GLU A 45 10.84 -9.85 -19.01
CA GLU A 45 12.20 -9.49 -18.60
C GLU A 45 12.29 -9.24 -17.09
N MET A 46 11.26 -8.63 -16.51
CA MET A 46 11.12 -8.44 -15.07
C MET A 46 11.10 -9.79 -14.35
N VAL A 47 10.27 -10.74 -14.82
CA VAL A 47 10.22 -12.10 -14.27
C VAL A 47 11.58 -12.80 -14.39
N ARG A 48 12.25 -12.72 -15.55
CA ARG A 48 13.59 -13.30 -15.78
C ARG A 48 14.63 -12.74 -14.80
N THR A 49 14.64 -11.44 -14.60
CA THR A 49 15.62 -10.75 -13.74
C THR A 49 15.37 -11.06 -12.26
N VAL A 50 14.10 -11.07 -11.83
CA VAL A 50 13.72 -11.38 -10.45
C VAL A 50 14.05 -12.84 -10.12
N LEU A 51 13.71 -13.80 -11.00
CA LEU A 51 13.95 -15.23 -10.75
C LEU A 51 15.43 -15.64 -10.95
N GLY A 52 16.17 -14.93 -11.81
CA GLY A 52 17.58 -15.17 -12.08
C GLY A 52 18.53 -14.59 -11.02
N SER A 53 18.08 -13.62 -10.23
CA SER A 53 18.89 -12.95 -9.20
C SER A 53 18.89 -13.72 -7.87
N ARG A 54 19.63 -14.84 -7.84
CA ARG A 54 19.86 -15.63 -6.60
C ARG A 54 21.19 -15.36 -5.91
N LYS A 55 22.10 -14.59 -6.53
CA LYS A 55 23.40 -14.19 -5.95
C LYS A 55 23.42 -12.68 -5.73
N GLY A 56 23.80 -12.25 -4.53
CA GLY A 56 23.85 -10.85 -4.12
C GLY A 56 24.76 -10.03 -5.03
N ALA A 57 24.28 -8.88 -5.48
CA ALA A 57 25.14 -7.89 -6.11
C ALA A 57 26.10 -7.35 -5.06
N ASP A 58 27.39 -7.23 -5.38
CA ASP A 58 28.45 -6.74 -4.50
C ASP A 58 28.00 -5.50 -3.70
N GLY A 59 27.68 -5.70 -2.42
CA GLY A 59 27.32 -4.64 -1.47
C GLY A 59 25.85 -4.18 -1.44
N GLY A 60 24.89 -4.87 -2.06
CA GLY A 60 23.47 -4.51 -2.06
C GLY A 60 22.48 -5.69 -2.00
N ILE A 61 21.18 -5.38 -1.94
CA ILE A 61 20.10 -6.40 -1.99
C ILE A 61 19.93 -6.94 -3.42
N SER A 62 19.63 -8.24 -3.56
CA SER A 62 19.37 -8.86 -4.87
C SER A 62 18.07 -8.34 -5.50
N SER A 63 17.88 -8.53 -6.81
CA SER A 63 16.63 -8.12 -7.48
C SER A 63 15.41 -8.84 -6.93
N PHE A 64 15.57 -10.11 -6.52
CA PHE A 64 14.53 -10.86 -5.83
C PHE A 64 14.23 -10.28 -4.45
N GLN A 65 15.27 -9.97 -3.66
CA GLN A 65 15.10 -9.36 -2.35
C GLN A 65 14.44 -7.98 -2.46
N ALA A 66 14.87 -7.13 -3.40
CA ALA A 66 14.25 -5.84 -3.66
C ALA A 66 12.78 -5.98 -4.09
N PHE A 67 12.47 -6.97 -4.94
CA PHE A 67 11.09 -7.29 -5.31
C PHE A 67 10.27 -7.76 -4.11
N ALA A 68 10.77 -8.69 -3.31
CA ALA A 68 10.08 -9.23 -2.15
C ALA A 68 9.82 -8.16 -1.07
N ILE A 69 10.83 -7.33 -0.78
CA ILE A 69 10.70 -6.19 0.14
C ILE A 69 9.66 -5.20 -0.39
N SER A 70 9.71 -4.85 -1.68
CA SER A 70 8.74 -3.94 -2.30
C SER A 70 7.32 -4.50 -2.26
N LEU A 71 7.15 -5.78 -2.61
CA LEU A 71 5.85 -6.45 -2.59
C LEU A 71 5.27 -6.45 -1.17
N ALA A 72 6.06 -6.88 -0.19
CA ALA A 72 5.60 -6.95 1.19
C ALA A 72 5.33 -5.58 1.80
N ALA A 73 6.08 -4.54 1.44
CA ALA A 73 5.80 -3.17 1.86
C ALA A 73 4.47 -2.64 1.29
N ARG A 74 3.98 -3.21 0.18
CA ARG A 74 2.69 -2.87 -0.41
C ARG A 74 1.55 -3.75 0.10
N VAL A 75 1.81 -4.93 0.64
CA VAL A 75 0.79 -5.75 1.30
C VAL A 75 0.56 -5.19 2.70
N GLY A 76 -0.67 -4.82 3.01
CA GLY A 76 -1.02 -4.29 4.32
C GLY A 76 -2.52 -4.33 4.57
N ILE A 77 -2.90 -3.97 5.78
CA ILE A 77 -4.31 -3.97 6.21
C ILE A 77 -5.16 -3.06 5.32
N GLY A 78 -4.58 -1.93 4.87
CA GLY A 78 -5.23 -1.02 3.93
C GLY A 78 -5.66 -1.67 2.61
N ASN A 79 -4.92 -2.66 2.09
CA ASN A 79 -5.32 -3.36 0.88
C ASN A 79 -6.49 -4.31 1.14
N VAL A 80 -6.49 -5.03 2.27
CA VAL A 80 -7.55 -5.98 2.62
C VAL A 80 -8.86 -5.25 2.87
N PHE A 81 -8.82 -4.22 3.73
CA PHE A 81 -10.00 -3.39 4.00
C PHE A 81 -10.43 -2.57 2.78
N GLY A 82 -9.48 -2.08 1.98
CA GLY A 82 -9.77 -1.33 0.75
C GLY A 82 -10.51 -2.18 -0.28
N VAL A 83 -10.06 -3.41 -0.53
CA VAL A 83 -10.75 -4.35 -1.42
C VAL A 83 -12.12 -4.74 -0.86
N ALA A 84 -12.22 -4.99 0.45
CA ALA A 84 -13.50 -5.30 1.09
C ALA A 84 -14.50 -4.14 0.98
N ALA A 85 -14.06 -2.91 1.25
CA ALA A 85 -14.88 -1.71 1.09
C ALA A 85 -15.30 -1.50 -0.38
N ALA A 86 -14.38 -1.69 -1.33
CA ALA A 86 -14.70 -1.61 -2.76
C ALA A 86 -15.75 -2.64 -3.18
N LEU A 87 -15.66 -3.87 -2.65
CA LEU A 87 -16.66 -4.91 -2.89
C LEU A 87 -18.01 -4.57 -2.23
N MET A 88 -18.00 -4.02 -1.01
CA MET A 88 -19.23 -3.64 -0.29
C MET A 88 -19.96 -2.47 -0.94
N PHE A 89 -19.23 -1.45 -1.39
CA PHE A 89 -19.82 -0.23 -1.94
C PHE A 89 -20.00 -0.28 -3.46
N GLY A 90 -19.08 -0.91 -4.20
CA GLY A 90 -19.08 -0.96 -5.67
C GLY A 90 -19.40 -2.34 -6.27
N GLY A 91 -19.71 -3.34 -5.43
CA GLY A 91 -20.01 -4.69 -5.85
C GLY A 91 -18.81 -5.45 -6.46
N PRO A 92 -19.05 -6.67 -6.98
CA PRO A 92 -17.98 -7.51 -7.55
C PRO A 92 -17.25 -6.88 -8.74
N GLY A 93 -17.94 -6.01 -9.49
CA GLY A 93 -17.40 -5.32 -10.66
C GLY A 93 -16.24 -4.38 -10.35
N ALA A 94 -16.19 -3.84 -9.13
CA ALA A 94 -15.09 -2.99 -8.68
C ALA A 94 -13.72 -3.69 -8.77
N ILE A 95 -13.68 -5.01 -8.54
CA ILE A 95 -12.43 -5.80 -8.58
C ILE A 95 -11.81 -5.78 -9.99
N PHE A 96 -12.63 -5.87 -11.04
CA PHE A 96 -12.16 -5.78 -12.42
C PHE A 96 -11.49 -4.42 -12.69
N TRP A 97 -12.15 -3.33 -12.29
CA TRP A 97 -11.61 -1.98 -12.47
C TRP A 97 -10.36 -1.73 -11.64
N MET A 98 -10.24 -2.34 -10.45
CA MET A 98 -8.99 -2.34 -9.69
C MET A 98 -7.84 -3.00 -10.47
N TRP A 99 -8.08 -4.09 -11.20
CA TRP A 99 -7.05 -4.71 -12.05
C TRP A 99 -6.66 -3.82 -13.23
N VAL A 100 -7.62 -3.17 -13.88
CA VAL A 100 -7.37 -2.23 -14.98
C VAL A 100 -6.51 -1.05 -14.49
N VAL A 101 -6.89 -0.44 -13.36
CA VAL A 101 -6.12 0.67 -12.77
C VAL A 101 -4.73 0.19 -12.33
N ALA A 102 -4.60 -1.02 -11.80
CA ALA A 102 -3.30 -1.60 -11.46
C ALA A 102 -2.42 -1.78 -12.72
N LEU A 103 -2.98 -2.27 -13.83
CA LEU A 103 -2.29 -2.43 -15.11
C LEU A 103 -1.77 -1.09 -15.66
N VAL A 104 -2.60 -0.05 -15.60
CA VAL A 104 -2.24 1.31 -15.99
C VAL A 104 -1.17 1.89 -15.04
N GLY A 105 -1.33 1.66 -13.74
CA GLY A 105 -0.41 2.12 -12.70
C GLY A 105 0.99 1.49 -12.77
N MET A 106 1.12 0.28 -13.35
CA MET A 106 2.44 -0.34 -13.57
C MET A 106 3.35 0.51 -14.46
N ALA A 107 2.80 1.20 -15.47
CA ALA A 107 3.58 2.10 -16.30
C ALA A 107 4.13 3.28 -15.46
N THR A 108 3.26 3.95 -14.69
CA THR A 108 3.68 5.06 -13.81
C THR A 108 4.73 4.61 -12.81
N ALA A 109 4.53 3.46 -12.17
CA ALA A 109 5.49 2.90 -11.21
C ALA A 109 6.86 2.60 -11.84
N PHE A 110 6.89 2.13 -13.09
CA PHE A 110 8.14 1.92 -13.83
C PHE A 110 8.91 3.23 -14.05
N PHE A 111 8.21 4.29 -14.48
CA PHE A 111 8.83 5.60 -14.68
C PHE A 111 9.29 6.23 -13.36
N GLU A 112 8.50 6.12 -12.28
CA GLU A 112 8.88 6.58 -10.95
C GLU A 112 10.15 5.87 -10.44
N ALA A 113 10.20 4.54 -10.54
CA ALA A 113 11.36 3.76 -10.15
C ALA A 113 12.60 4.13 -10.98
N THR A 114 12.43 4.36 -12.28
CA THR A 114 13.51 4.77 -13.18
C THR A 114 14.04 6.16 -12.81
N LEU A 115 13.17 7.14 -12.60
CA LEU A 115 13.55 8.48 -12.15
C LEU A 115 14.23 8.44 -10.77
N ALA A 116 13.72 7.62 -9.85
CA ALA A 116 14.34 7.44 -8.54
C ALA A 116 15.77 6.88 -8.64
N GLN A 117 16.04 5.98 -9.59
CA GLN A 117 17.40 5.47 -9.84
C GLN A 117 18.32 6.48 -10.52
N ILE A 118 17.82 7.24 -11.51
CA ILE A 118 18.60 8.27 -12.23
C ILE A 118 19.01 9.40 -11.29
N PHE A 119 18.11 9.85 -10.42
CA PHE A 119 18.32 11.00 -9.54
C PHE A 119 18.77 10.64 -8.12
N LYS A 120 19.12 9.37 -7.85
CA LYS A 120 19.57 8.94 -6.51
C LYS A 120 20.86 9.66 -6.09
N VAL A 121 21.01 9.83 -4.80
CA VAL A 121 22.14 10.52 -4.18
C VAL A 121 22.78 9.59 -3.17
N LYS A 122 24.11 9.49 -3.22
CA LYS A 122 24.86 8.82 -2.15
C LYS A 122 24.83 9.68 -0.89
N HIS A 123 24.44 9.08 0.22
CA HIS A 123 24.42 9.71 1.53
C HIS A 123 25.69 9.36 2.32
N SER A 124 25.97 10.12 3.39
CA SER A 124 27.20 10.00 4.19
C SER A 124 27.35 8.65 4.90
N ASP A 125 26.24 7.95 5.13
CA ASP A 125 26.17 6.60 5.70
C ASP A 125 26.47 5.49 4.68
N GLY A 126 26.81 5.83 3.44
CA GLY A 126 27.05 4.88 2.35
C GLY A 126 25.77 4.40 1.64
N SER A 127 24.57 4.78 2.12
CA SER A 127 23.30 4.45 1.49
C SER A 127 23.01 5.33 0.27
N PHE A 128 22.09 4.89 -0.59
CA PHE A 128 21.55 5.72 -1.66
C PHE A 128 20.13 6.14 -1.31
N ARG A 129 19.83 7.44 -1.48
CA ARG A 129 18.49 8.01 -1.29
C ARG A 129 17.99 8.56 -2.61
N GLY A 130 16.79 8.14 -3.01
CA GLY A 130 16.13 8.56 -4.25
C GLY A 130 14.65 8.81 -4.01
N GLY A 131 13.88 8.94 -5.09
CA GLY A 131 12.44 9.14 -5.05
C GLY A 131 12.01 10.56 -5.43
N PRO A 132 10.72 10.88 -5.24
CA PRO A 132 10.12 12.05 -5.88
C PRO A 132 10.68 13.39 -5.47
N ALA A 133 10.95 13.59 -4.19
CA ALA A 133 11.60 14.81 -3.73
C ALA A 133 12.96 15.05 -4.42
N TYR A 134 13.69 13.99 -4.76
CA TYR A 134 15.00 14.10 -5.41
C TYR A 134 14.90 14.41 -6.90
N TYR A 135 14.01 13.74 -7.65
CA TYR A 135 13.85 14.05 -9.07
C TYR A 135 13.12 15.39 -9.32
N ILE A 136 12.25 15.85 -8.40
CA ILE A 136 11.69 17.21 -8.45
C ILE A 136 12.82 18.24 -8.20
N LYS A 137 13.65 18.01 -7.18
CA LYS A 137 14.74 18.93 -6.84
C LYS A 137 15.83 19.00 -7.91
N ARG A 138 16.23 17.86 -8.50
CA ARG A 138 17.37 17.76 -9.43
C ARG A 138 16.96 17.74 -10.90
N GLY A 139 15.87 17.05 -11.23
CA GLY A 139 15.33 16.95 -12.59
C GLY A 139 14.57 18.21 -12.98
N MET A 140 13.54 18.59 -12.21
CA MET A 140 12.75 19.81 -12.47
C MET A 140 13.44 21.09 -11.97
N LYS A 141 14.54 20.97 -11.22
CA LYS A 141 15.27 22.08 -10.58
C LYS A 141 14.39 22.95 -9.67
N ASN A 142 13.27 22.41 -9.16
CA ASN A 142 12.34 23.13 -8.30
C ASN A 142 12.50 22.70 -6.83
N ARG A 143 13.20 23.52 -6.04
CA ARG A 143 13.45 23.22 -4.62
C ARG A 143 12.22 23.39 -3.75
N VAL A 144 11.34 24.33 -4.09
CA VAL A 144 10.13 24.61 -3.31
C VAL A 144 9.19 23.42 -3.40
N LEU A 145 8.89 22.96 -4.62
CA LEU A 145 8.01 21.81 -4.82
C LEU A 145 8.58 20.52 -4.21
N ALA A 146 9.89 20.33 -4.28
CA ALA A 146 10.55 19.18 -3.64
C ALA A 146 10.39 19.18 -2.12
N ASN A 147 10.52 20.36 -1.47
CA ASN A 147 10.35 20.49 -0.03
C ASN A 147 8.89 20.29 0.37
N VAL A 148 7.95 20.88 -0.36
CA VAL A 148 6.51 20.67 -0.14
C VAL A 148 6.15 19.19 -0.25
N PHE A 149 6.59 18.52 -1.31
CA PHE A 149 6.37 17.08 -1.49
C PHE A 149 6.97 16.26 -0.35
N ALA A 150 8.19 16.59 0.08
CA ALA A 150 8.84 15.89 1.19
C ALA A 150 8.06 16.03 2.51
N VAL A 151 7.59 17.24 2.83
CA VAL A 151 6.78 17.49 4.03
C VAL A 151 5.46 16.72 3.97
N ILE A 152 4.75 16.79 2.84
CA ILE A 152 3.50 16.04 2.64
C ILE A 152 3.77 14.54 2.80
N THR A 153 4.83 14.02 2.19
CA THR A 153 5.18 12.60 2.29
C THR A 153 5.48 12.20 3.74
N VAL A 154 6.19 13.02 4.51
CA VAL A 154 6.48 12.75 5.92
C VAL A 154 5.20 12.75 6.76
N VAL A 155 4.29 13.70 6.54
CA VAL A 155 3.01 13.75 7.26
C VAL A 155 2.14 12.55 6.88
N THR A 156 1.99 12.28 5.59
CA THR A 156 1.13 11.19 5.10
C THR A 156 1.67 9.82 5.50
N CYS A 157 2.94 9.53 5.22
CA CYS A 157 3.53 8.22 5.53
C CYS A 157 3.83 8.06 7.02
N GLY A 158 4.27 9.11 7.70
CA GLY A 158 4.66 9.05 9.11
C GLY A 158 3.46 9.04 10.06
N ILE A 159 2.46 9.89 9.80
CA ILE A 159 1.32 10.09 10.70
C ILE A 159 0.08 9.38 10.13
N VAL A 160 -0.43 9.83 8.99
CA VAL A 160 -1.77 9.44 8.50
C VAL A 160 -1.86 7.92 8.26
N ILE A 161 -0.95 7.37 7.47
CA ILE A 161 -0.94 5.94 7.14
C ILE A 161 -0.72 5.08 8.40
N THR A 162 0.19 5.49 9.29
CA THR A 162 0.47 4.79 10.54
C THR A 162 -0.74 4.80 11.48
N SER A 163 -1.45 5.92 11.57
CA SER A 163 -2.68 6.05 12.37
C SER A 163 -3.80 5.15 11.86
N VAL A 164 -4.05 5.13 10.55
CA VAL A 164 -5.08 4.26 9.96
C VAL A 164 -4.73 2.78 10.15
N GLN A 165 -3.46 2.40 9.97
CA GLN A 165 -3.03 1.02 10.15
C GLN A 165 -3.13 0.58 11.62
N SER A 166 -2.65 1.38 12.56
CA SER A 166 -2.74 1.08 13.99
C SER A 166 -4.19 0.98 14.47
N ASN A 167 -5.10 1.83 13.96
CA ASN A 167 -6.52 1.75 14.26
C ASN A 167 -7.14 0.43 13.78
N ALA A 168 -6.84 -0.02 12.56
CA ALA A 168 -7.37 -1.26 12.03
C ALA A 168 -6.82 -2.51 12.75
N ILE A 169 -5.54 -2.50 13.16
CA ILE A 169 -4.97 -3.55 14.03
C ILE A 169 -5.72 -3.57 15.36
N ALA A 170 -5.89 -2.40 15.99
CA ALA A 170 -6.56 -2.28 17.26
C ALA A 170 -8.01 -2.77 17.20
N GLY A 171 -8.76 -2.41 16.17
CA GLY A 171 -10.13 -2.87 15.95
C GLY A 171 -10.23 -4.38 15.77
N THR A 172 -9.32 -4.98 14.99
CA THR A 172 -9.30 -6.42 14.75
C THR A 172 -8.95 -7.21 16.01
N LEU A 173 -7.91 -6.79 16.74
CA LEU A 173 -7.50 -7.45 17.98
C LEU A 173 -8.54 -7.28 19.09
N THR A 174 -9.10 -6.08 19.25
CA THR A 174 -10.17 -5.85 20.24
C THR A 174 -11.40 -6.71 19.94
N SER A 175 -11.73 -6.92 18.67
CA SER A 175 -12.83 -7.80 18.27
C SER A 175 -12.56 -9.27 18.59
N ALA A 176 -11.29 -9.69 18.60
CA ALA A 176 -10.90 -11.06 18.97
C ALA A 176 -11.02 -11.34 20.49
N PHE A 177 -10.98 -10.32 21.35
CA PHE A 177 -11.15 -10.47 22.81
C PHE A 177 -12.61 -10.70 23.26
N GLY A 178 -13.58 -10.66 22.33
CA GLY A 178 -15.01 -10.89 22.60
C GLY A 178 -15.76 -9.67 23.15
N GLU A 179 -17.09 -9.70 23.03
CA GLU A 179 -18.00 -8.60 23.42
C GLU A 179 -17.85 -8.19 24.89
N ALA A 180 -17.66 -9.15 25.80
CA ALA A 180 -17.50 -8.89 27.24
C ALA A 180 -16.26 -8.07 27.60
N ALA A 181 -15.21 -8.10 26.76
CA ALA A 181 -14.00 -7.32 26.96
C ALA A 181 -14.12 -5.89 26.41
N LYS A 182 -15.22 -5.54 25.73
CA LYS A 182 -15.49 -4.20 25.18
C LYS A 182 -16.17 -3.26 26.18
N GLU A 183 -16.57 -3.75 27.36
CA GLU A 183 -17.21 -2.88 28.35
C GLU A 183 -16.27 -1.75 28.82
N PRO A 184 -16.74 -0.48 28.82
CA PRO A 184 -15.92 0.64 29.24
C PRO A 184 -15.54 0.51 30.71
N LEU A 185 -14.26 0.71 31.04
CA LEU A 185 -13.85 0.77 32.44
C LEU A 185 -14.35 2.07 33.08
N PRO A 186 -14.99 2.02 34.26
CA PRO A 186 -15.35 3.23 34.99
C PRO A 186 -14.08 4.02 35.36
N GLY A 187 -14.02 5.28 34.95
CA GLY A 187 -12.86 6.17 35.16
C GLY A 187 -11.83 6.19 34.03
N ALA A 188 -11.93 5.33 33.02
CA ALA A 188 -11.01 5.27 31.88
C ALA A 188 -11.44 6.12 30.67
N GLY A 189 -12.31 7.12 30.86
CA GLY A 189 -12.73 8.02 29.78
C GLY A 189 -13.49 7.35 28.62
N GLY A 190 -14.11 6.18 28.86
CA GLY A 190 -14.85 5.42 27.84
C GLY A 190 -14.04 4.34 27.12
N PHE A 191 -12.76 4.16 27.46
CA PHE A 191 -11.93 3.07 26.91
C PHE A 191 -12.14 1.74 27.66
N SER A 192 -12.16 0.64 26.91
CA SER A 192 -12.23 -0.71 27.47
C SER A 192 -10.83 -1.22 27.87
N ALA A 193 -10.76 -2.18 28.81
CA ALA A 193 -9.51 -2.84 29.18
C ALA A 193 -8.82 -3.52 27.99
N ALA A 194 -9.59 -4.08 27.05
CA ALA A 194 -9.06 -4.68 25.84
C ALA A 194 -8.39 -3.63 24.93
N GLN A 195 -9.03 -2.47 24.76
CA GLN A 195 -8.48 -1.37 23.95
C GLN A 195 -7.18 -0.84 24.54
N LEU A 196 -7.11 -0.66 25.87
CA LEU A 196 -5.90 -0.21 26.55
C LEU A 196 -4.77 -1.25 26.48
N THR A 197 -5.09 -2.54 26.61
CA THR A 197 -4.12 -3.62 26.50
C THR A 197 -3.54 -3.71 25.09
N VAL A 198 -4.40 -3.64 24.07
CA VAL A 198 -3.97 -3.67 22.66
C VAL A 198 -3.16 -2.43 22.30
N ALA A 199 -3.59 -1.24 22.75
CA ALA A 199 -2.82 0.00 22.54
C ALA A 199 -1.44 -0.08 23.22
N GLY A 200 -1.36 -0.61 24.44
CA GLY A 200 -0.11 -0.84 25.16
C GLY A 200 0.81 -1.81 24.41
N LEU A 201 0.27 -2.93 23.91
CA LEU A 201 1.04 -3.89 23.12
C LEU A 201 1.59 -3.26 21.83
N ILE A 202 0.73 -2.57 21.06
CA ILE A 202 1.15 -1.89 19.83
C ILE A 202 2.23 -0.85 20.15
N PHE A 203 2.06 -0.06 21.21
CA PHE A 203 3.04 0.93 21.65
C PHE A 203 4.38 0.29 22.00
N VAL A 204 4.38 -0.76 22.83
CA VAL A 204 5.61 -1.43 23.26
C VAL A 204 6.35 -2.05 22.07
N PHE A 205 5.66 -2.81 21.21
CA PHE A 205 6.29 -3.41 20.02
C PHE A 205 6.80 -2.35 19.03
N SER A 206 6.01 -1.31 18.75
CA SER A 206 6.42 -0.23 17.85
C SER A 206 7.60 0.56 18.41
N ALA A 207 7.58 0.88 19.71
CA ALA A 207 8.66 1.58 20.40
C ALA A 207 9.97 0.80 20.35
N MET A 208 9.95 -0.51 20.61
CA MET A 208 11.14 -1.36 20.52
C MET A 208 11.78 -1.32 19.12
N VAL A 209 10.97 -1.30 18.07
CA VAL A 209 11.47 -1.28 16.69
C VAL A 209 11.93 0.13 16.27
N ILE A 210 11.15 1.18 16.62
CA ILE A 210 11.42 2.57 16.22
C ILE A 210 12.61 3.15 16.98
N PHE A 211 12.68 2.99 18.31
CA PHE A 211 13.80 3.50 19.10
C PHE A 211 15.12 2.77 18.80
N GLY A 212 15.06 1.56 18.25
CA GLY A 212 16.22 0.86 17.70
C GLY A 212 16.81 1.51 16.42
N GLY A 213 16.16 2.53 15.86
CA GLY A 213 16.62 3.27 14.69
C GLY A 213 16.46 2.53 13.36
N ILE A 214 16.90 3.18 12.27
CA ILE A 214 16.68 2.71 10.88
C ILE A 214 17.19 1.28 10.62
N ARG A 215 18.30 0.88 11.27
CA ARG A 215 18.89 -0.45 11.10
C ARG A 215 18.02 -1.55 11.71
N THR A 216 17.40 -1.27 12.86
CA THR A 216 16.50 -2.20 13.54
C THR A 216 15.21 -2.36 12.76
N VAL A 217 14.62 -1.24 12.31
CA VAL A 217 13.45 -1.24 11.41
C VAL A 217 13.73 -2.08 10.17
N ALA A 218 14.83 -1.82 9.47
CA ALA A 218 15.19 -2.55 8.26
C ALA A 218 15.34 -4.06 8.50
N ARG A 219 16.02 -4.48 9.58
CA ARG A 219 16.22 -5.90 9.91
C ARG A 219 14.91 -6.61 10.26
N VAL A 220 14.03 -5.97 11.04
CA VAL A 220 12.73 -6.56 11.40
C VAL A 220 11.87 -6.69 10.14
N THR A 221 11.79 -5.64 9.34
CA THR A 221 11.04 -5.67 8.08
C THR A 221 11.58 -6.74 7.14
N GLU A 222 12.90 -6.88 6.98
CA GLU A 222 13.52 -7.82 6.03
C GLU A 222 13.01 -9.27 6.17
N TRP A 223 12.84 -9.76 7.40
CA TRP A 223 12.36 -11.13 7.64
C TRP A 223 10.85 -11.22 7.83
N MET A 224 10.23 -10.22 8.45
CA MET A 224 8.78 -10.21 8.71
C MET A 224 7.97 -10.06 7.43
N ALA A 225 8.43 -9.23 6.48
CA ALA A 225 7.75 -8.98 5.21
C ALA A 225 7.51 -10.26 4.40
N PRO A 226 8.55 -11.08 4.11
CA PRO A 226 8.37 -12.34 3.40
C PRO A 226 7.43 -13.30 4.12
N ILE A 227 7.55 -13.45 5.45
CA ILE A 227 6.70 -14.37 6.23
C ILE A 227 5.22 -13.96 6.10
N MET A 228 4.93 -12.67 6.29
CA MET A 228 3.56 -12.15 6.21
C MET A 228 2.95 -12.43 4.82
N ALA A 229 3.71 -12.16 3.75
CA ALA A 229 3.27 -12.42 2.39
C ALA A 229 3.04 -13.91 2.14
N THR A 230 3.92 -14.78 2.62
CA THR A 230 3.79 -16.24 2.48
C THR A 230 2.56 -16.77 3.20
N ILE A 231 2.31 -16.36 4.45
CA ILE A 231 1.11 -16.76 5.20
C ILE A 231 -0.16 -16.33 4.45
N TYR A 232 -0.19 -15.10 3.95
CA TYR A 232 -1.33 -14.57 3.20
C TYR A 232 -1.59 -15.38 1.92
N VAL A 233 -0.56 -15.65 1.12
CA VAL A 233 -0.68 -16.44 -0.12
C VAL A 233 -1.14 -17.87 0.17
N ILE A 234 -0.62 -18.52 1.21
CA ILE A 234 -1.03 -19.86 1.62
C ILE A 234 -2.50 -19.86 2.05
N MET A 235 -2.92 -18.90 2.87
CA MET A 235 -4.30 -18.80 3.33
C MET A 235 -5.27 -18.61 2.15
N VAL A 236 -4.95 -17.71 1.21
CA VAL A 236 -5.74 -17.52 -0.01
C VAL A 236 -5.78 -18.80 -0.84
N ALA A 237 -4.65 -19.48 -1.03
CA ALA A 237 -4.60 -20.73 -1.77
C ALA A 237 -5.49 -21.82 -1.14
N ILE A 238 -5.48 -21.96 0.19
CA ILE A 238 -6.37 -22.89 0.91
C ILE A 238 -7.84 -22.56 0.65
N VAL A 239 -8.25 -21.30 0.81
CA VAL A 239 -9.63 -20.88 0.58
C VAL A 239 -10.07 -21.12 -0.88
N CYS A 240 -9.20 -20.83 -1.84
CA CYS A 240 -9.45 -21.09 -3.26
C CYS A 240 -9.59 -22.59 -3.56
N LEU A 241 -8.74 -23.44 -2.97
CA LEU A 241 -8.82 -24.90 -3.16
C LEU A 241 -10.08 -25.49 -2.54
N MET A 242 -10.49 -25.01 -1.36
CA MET A 242 -11.72 -25.44 -0.70
C MET A 242 -12.98 -25.03 -1.48
N ASN A 243 -12.93 -23.94 -2.25
CA ASN A 243 -14.06 -23.38 -2.99
C ASN A 243 -13.86 -23.39 -4.51
N ILE A 244 -13.11 -24.37 -5.03
CA ILE A 244 -12.72 -24.39 -6.44
C ILE A 244 -13.91 -24.39 -7.41
N THR A 245 -15.04 -24.98 -7.00
CA THR A 245 -16.29 -25.01 -7.78
C THR A 245 -16.93 -23.64 -7.91
N GLN A 246 -16.78 -22.76 -6.92
CA GLN A 246 -17.33 -21.40 -6.94
C GLN A 246 -16.41 -20.40 -7.66
N PHE A 247 -15.15 -20.77 -7.88
CA PHE A 247 -14.16 -19.88 -8.49
C PHE A 247 -14.61 -19.35 -9.86
N GLY A 248 -15.16 -20.22 -10.71
CA GLY A 248 -15.69 -19.83 -12.01
C GLY A 248 -16.87 -18.86 -11.90
N THR A 249 -17.78 -19.09 -10.96
CA THR A 249 -18.94 -18.22 -10.70
C THR A 249 -18.51 -16.84 -10.23
N VAL A 250 -17.55 -16.77 -9.30
CA VAL A 250 -17.02 -15.49 -8.79
C VAL A 250 -16.35 -14.69 -9.90
N LEU A 251 -15.53 -15.32 -10.74
CA LEU A 251 -14.95 -14.66 -11.91
C LEU A 251 -16.04 -14.15 -12.86
N GLY A 252 -17.04 -14.98 -13.16
CA GLY A 252 -18.19 -14.58 -13.96
C GLY A 252 -18.88 -13.34 -13.40
N GLN A 253 -19.16 -13.32 -12.08
CA GLN A 253 -19.77 -12.18 -11.39
C GLN A 253 -18.92 -10.91 -11.47
N ILE A 254 -17.60 -11.01 -11.36
CA ILE A 254 -16.69 -9.87 -11.49
C ILE A 254 -16.84 -9.23 -12.89
N PHE A 255 -16.79 -10.03 -13.95
CA PHE A 255 -16.89 -9.51 -15.32
C PHE A 255 -18.31 -9.01 -15.64
N THR A 256 -19.36 -9.75 -15.29
CA THR A 256 -20.74 -9.31 -15.57
C THR A 256 -21.11 -8.05 -14.79
N SER A 257 -20.71 -7.96 -13.52
CA SER A 257 -20.98 -6.77 -12.70
C SER A 257 -20.15 -5.56 -13.14
N ALA A 258 -18.95 -5.77 -13.69
CA ALA A 258 -18.10 -4.66 -14.14
C ALA A 258 -18.64 -3.93 -15.38
N PHE A 259 -19.42 -4.62 -16.21
CA PHE A 259 -19.99 -4.10 -17.45
C PHE A 259 -21.52 -4.02 -17.45
N SER A 260 -22.18 -4.37 -16.34
CA SER A 260 -23.62 -4.18 -16.19
C SER A 260 -23.94 -2.69 -16.12
N MET A 261 -24.97 -2.25 -16.84
CA MET A 261 -25.44 -0.86 -16.80
C MET A 261 -26.18 -0.50 -15.49
N ASP A 262 -26.43 -1.47 -14.61
CA ASP A 262 -27.10 -1.30 -13.31
C ASP A 262 -26.14 -1.10 -12.12
N ALA A 263 -24.85 -0.84 -12.37
CA ALA A 263 -23.91 -0.51 -11.31
C ALA A 263 -24.06 0.98 -10.91
N THR A 264 -25.08 1.28 -10.11
CA THR A 264 -25.15 2.51 -9.30
C THR A 264 -24.14 2.51 -8.16
#